data_AF-A0A5D3CT16-F1
#
_entry.id   AF-A0A5D3CT16-F1
#
_cell.length_a   1.000
_cell.length_b   1.000
_cell.length_c   1.000
_cell.angle_alpha   90.00
_cell.angle_beta   90.00
_cell.angle_gamma   90.00
#
_symmetry.space_group_name_H-M   'P 1'
#
loop_
_entity.id
_entity.type
_entity.pdbx_description
1 polymer ?
#
loop_
_entity_poly.entity_id
_entity_poly.type
_entity_poly.pdbx_seq_one_letter_code
_entity_poly.pdbx_strand_id
1 'polypeptide(L)' 'MRKGKITTNVLDICDMKGDFVYVLTGWEGSTTDSQILRDALAQQNGLQVPKGYPKLRD' A
#
# COMPACT_ATOMS: atom_id res chain seq x y z
N MET A 1 26.89 7.47 -18.39
CA MET A 1 26.37 6.19 -17.85
C MET A 1 25.55 6.51 -16.60
N ARG A 2 24.20 6.36 -16.63
CA ARG A 2 23.42 6.45 -15.39
C ARG A 2 23.70 5.17 -14.60
N LYS A 3 24.28 5.29 -13.40
CA LYS A 3 24.32 4.20 -12.42
C LYS A 3 22.89 3.99 -11.92
N GLY A 4 22.09 3.24 -12.68
CA GLY A 4 20.70 2.95 -12.36
C GLY A 4 20.64 1.94 -11.23
N LYS A 5 20.68 2.40 -9.98
CA LYS A 5 20.29 1.54 -8.85
C LYS A 5 18.78 1.32 -9.01
N ILE A 6 18.40 0.14 -9.48
CA ILE A 6 16.99 -0.26 -9.54
C ILE A 6 16.53 -0.33 -8.08
N THR A 7 15.64 0.57 -7.69
CA THR A 7 14.97 0.54 -6.41
C THR A 7 13.60 -0.10 -6.59
N THR A 8 13.13 -0.80 -5.56
CA THR A 8 11.80 -1.43 -5.54
C THR A 8 11.01 -0.84 -4.38
N ASN A 9 9.80 -0.37 -4.66
CA ASN A 9 8.88 0.11 -3.64
C ASN A 9 8.10 -1.06 -3.02
N VAL A 10 7.81 -0.90 -1.73
CA VAL A 10 7.02 -1.83 -0.91
C VAL A 10 5.92 -1.04 -0.25
N LEU A 11 4.71 -1.58 -0.24
CA LEU A 11 3.60 -1.12 0.57
C LEU A 11 3.37 -2.13 1.69
N ASP A 12 3.47 -1.67 2.92
CA ASP A 12 3.18 -2.46 4.11
C ASP A 12 2.06 -1.80 4.96
N ILE A 13 1.33 -2.64 5.69
CA ILE A 13 0.30 -2.21 6.64
C ILE A 13 0.52 -3.00 7.91
N CYS A 14 0.57 -2.27 9.02
CA CYS A 14 0.71 -2.85 10.35
C CYS A 14 -0.61 -2.72 11.13
N ASP A 15 -0.85 -3.66 12.03
CA ASP A 15 -1.88 -3.49 13.06
C ASP A 15 -1.42 -2.51 14.15
N MET A 16 -2.27 -2.28 15.16
CA MET A 16 -1.94 -1.40 16.29
C MET A 16 -0.80 -1.92 17.19
N LYS A 17 -0.45 -3.20 17.07
CA LYS A 17 0.68 -3.82 17.79
C LYS A 17 1.98 -3.69 17.01
N GLY A 18 1.92 -3.26 15.74
CA GLY A 18 3.06 -3.15 14.84
C GLY A 18 3.31 -4.42 14.02
N ASP A 19 2.41 -5.40 14.06
CA ASP A 19 2.54 -6.62 13.26
C ASP A 19 2.09 -6.34 11.82
N PHE A 20 2.91 -6.73 10.84
CA PHE A 20 2.55 -6.59 9.42
C PHE A 20 1.38 -7.51 9.07
N VAL A 21 0.25 -6.92 8.71
CA VAL A 21 -0.97 -7.64 8.29
C VAL A 21 -1.13 -7.71 6.78
N TYR A 22 -0.41 -6.84 6.05
CA TYR A 22 -0.40 -6.82 4.60
C TYR A 22 0.95 -6.29 4.12
N VAL A 23 1.57 -6.98 3.16
CA VAL A 23 2.81 -6.54 2.51
C VAL A 23 2.69 -6.80 1.02
N LEU A 24 3.06 -5.80 0.24
CA LEU A 24 2.97 -5.83 -1.20
C LEU A 24 4.24 -5.22 -1.81
N THR A 25 4.82 -5.91 -2.79
CA THR A 25 6.11 -5.54 -3.39
C THR A 25 6.06 -5.61 -4.91
N GLY A 26 7.06 -5.06 -5.58
CA GLY A 26 7.25 -5.26 -7.03
C GLY A 26 7.10 -4.01 -7.89
N TRP A 27 6.91 -2.84 -7.28
CA TRP A 27 6.93 -1.57 -8.02
C TRP A 27 8.35 -1.05 -8.18
N GLU A 28 8.64 -0.43 -9.33
CA GLU A 28 9.85 0.37 -9.48
C GLU A 28 9.83 1.53 -8.49
N GLY A 29 10.99 1.93 -7.96
CA GLY A 29 11.07 3.00 -6.97
C GLY A 29 10.68 4.39 -7.48
N SER A 30 10.53 4.55 -8.80
CA SER A 30 9.98 5.74 -9.45
C SER A 30 8.44 5.77 -9.45
N THR A 31 7.78 4.69 -9.06
CA THR A 31 6.31 4.57 -9.02
C THR A 31 5.74 5.45 -7.91
N THR A 32 4.67 6.20 -8.21
CA THR A 32 4.01 7.08 -7.25
C THR A 32 3.15 6.31 -6.24
N ASP A 33 3.04 6.85 -5.03
CA ASP A 33 2.21 6.26 -3.96
C ASP A 33 0.74 6.07 -4.37
N SER A 34 0.21 7.00 -5.18
CA SER A 34 -1.17 6.92 -5.68
C SER A 34 -1.38 5.77 -6.65
N GLN A 35 -0.36 5.42 -7.45
CA GLN A 35 -0.39 4.25 -8.32
C GLN A 35 -0.32 2.98 -7.47
N ILE A 36 0.60 2.92 -6.50
CA ILE A 36 0.77 1.78 -5.59
C ILE A 36 -0.53 1.50 -4.82
N LEU A 37 -1.20 2.55 -4.31
CA LEU A 37 -2.47 2.41 -3.60
C LEU A 37 -3.59 1.90 -4.52
N ARG A 38 -3.68 2.39 -5.76
CA ARG A 38 -4.68 1.91 -6.74
C ARG A 38 -4.48 0.44 -7.05
N ASP A 39 -3.23 0.03 -7.27
CA ASP A 39 -2.90 -1.36 -7.57
C ASP A 39 -3.22 -2.27 -6.37
N ALA A 40 -2.92 -1.82 -5.14
CA ALA A 40 -3.26 -2.54 -3.92
C ALA A 40 -4.78 -2.73 -3.75
N LEU A 41 -5.59 -1.73 -4.10
CA LEU A 41 -7.06 -1.80 -4.04
C LEU A 41 -7.67 -2.66 -5.17
N ALA A 42 -7.03 -2.72 -6.33
CA ALA A 42 -7.55 -3.42 -7.51
C ALA A 42 -7.29 -4.94 -7.52
N GLN A 43 -6.41 -5.45 -6.66
CA GLN A 43 -6.14 -6.89 -6.56
C GLN A 43 -7.38 -7.67 -6.10
N GLN A 44 -7.54 -8.89 -6.59
CA GLN A 44 -8.67 -9.77 -6.27
C GLN A 44 -8.81 -10.06 -4.76
N ASN A 45 -7.67 -10.10 -4.05
CA ASN A 45 -7.59 -10.17 -2.59
C ASN A 45 -6.88 -8.91 -2.04
N GLY A 46 -7.13 -7.78 -2.69
CA GLY A 46 -6.47 -6.51 -2.43
C GLY A 46 -6.80 -5.90 -1.07
N LEU A 47 -6.17 -4.76 -0.82
CA LEU A 47 -6.36 -4.00 0.40
C LEU A 47 -7.85 -3.68 0.62
N GLN A 48 -8.42 -4.22 1.70
CA GLN A 48 -9.78 -3.91 2.10
C GLN A 48 -9.79 -2.76 3.09
N VAL A 49 -10.30 -1.61 2.64
CA VAL A 49 -10.55 -0.48 3.53
C VAL A 49 -11.95 -0.66 4.13
N PRO A 50 -12.09 -0.70 5.47
CA PRO A 50 -13.40 -0.73 6.10
C PRO A 50 -14.26 0.43 5.60
N LYS A 51 -15.49 0.15 5.15
CA LYS A 51 -16.45 1.21 4.87
C LYS A 51 -16.63 2.00 6.17
N GLY A 52 -16.36 3.30 6.11
CA GLY A 52 -16.12 4.16 7.28
C GLY A 52 -17.12 3.98 8.42
N TYR A 53 -16.64 4.20 9.64
CA TYR A 53 -17.49 4.22 10.82
C TYR A 53 -18.65 5.21 10.63
N PRO A 54 -19.88 4.87 11.08
CA PRO A 54 -20.92 5.88 11.13
C PRO A 54 -20.38 7.05 11.94
N LYS A 55 -20.41 8.25 11.36
CA LYS A 55 -20.09 9.48 12.08
C LYS A 55 -20.87 9.41 13.38
N LEU A 56 -20.16 9.35 14.52
CA LEU A 56 -20.78 9.60 15.81
C LEU A 56 -21.43 10.97 15.63
N ARG A 57 -22.76 10.98 15.56
CA ARG A 57 -23.52 12.23 15.57
C ARG A 57 -23.24 12.84 16.92
N ASP A 58 -22.68 14.05 16.90
CA ASP A 58 -22.66 14.93 18.06
C ASP A 58 -24.06 15.07 18.66
#